data_AF-A0ABD4A4P5-F1
#
_entry.id   AF-A0ABD4A4P5-F1
#
_cell.length_a   1.000
_cell.length_b   1.000
_cell.length_c   1.000
_cell.angle_alpha   90.00
_cell.angle_beta   90.00
_cell.angle_gamma   90.00
#
_symmetry.space_group_name_H-M   'P 1'
#
loop_
_entity.id
_entity.type
_entity.pdbx_description
1 polymer ?
#
loop_
_entity_poly.entity_id
_entity_poly.type
_entity_poly.pdbx_seq_one_letter_code
_entity_poly.pdbx_strand_id
1 'polypeptide(L)'
;MDNNRLTFKESKLVSAIGFNLFFALLFSALPEWSTKFWLINTTVAMFFIIRTAYAWLTMTDSKRYFSIMSYGMIFMMAFVGAQPIIRLLWIGESHLWILFVVTWLLLFIVTHLSKWKIGKMFKDPFDSKGGRIFHILFLIVIILLPFIMIFTSQEGTTIAEQYIEFMAMGAVAYIISLFCLFMLPAFLIKPEEMDSL
;
A
#
# COMPACT_ATOMS: atom_id res chain seq x y z
N MET A 1 -28.23 -18.44 10.02
CA MET A 1 -27.27 -18.80 11.07
C MET A 1 -26.50 -19.99 10.59
N ASP A 2 -25.25 -19.79 10.19
CA ASP A 2 -24.21 -20.81 10.30
C ASP A 2 -22.98 -20.08 10.84
N ASN A 3 -22.54 -20.51 12.02
CA ASN A 3 -21.37 -19.95 12.69
C ASN A 3 -20.13 -20.36 11.89
N ASN A 4 -19.75 -19.57 10.89
CA ASN A 4 -18.52 -19.73 10.09
C ASN A 4 -17.25 -19.38 10.89
N ARG A 5 -17.14 -19.89 12.12
CA ARG A 5 -15.96 -19.71 12.94
C ARG A 5 -14.85 -20.60 12.40
N LEU A 6 -13.92 -19.98 11.67
CA LEU A 6 -12.75 -20.63 11.11
C LEU A 6 -11.87 -21.22 12.20
N THR A 7 -11.36 -22.43 11.94
CA THR A 7 -10.27 -23.00 12.73
C THR A 7 -8.99 -22.15 12.58
N PHE A 8 -8.01 -22.35 13.47
CA PHE A 8 -6.73 -21.63 13.39
C PHE A 8 -5.99 -21.89 12.06
N LYS A 9 -6.11 -23.09 11.49
CA LYS A 9 -5.48 -23.42 10.20
C LYS A 9 -6.15 -22.69 9.04
N GLU A 10 -7.49 -22.62 9.05
CA GLU A 10 -8.27 -21.97 8.01
C GLU A 10 -8.19 -20.44 8.05
N SER A 11 -7.90 -19.86 9.21
CA SER A 11 -7.77 -18.40 9.35
C SER A 11 -6.61 -17.83 8.54
N LYS A 12 -5.60 -18.64 8.21
CA LYS A 12 -4.35 -18.18 7.55
C LYS A 12 -3.61 -17.10 8.35
N LEU A 13 -3.86 -17.00 9.66
CA LEU A 13 -3.25 -16.00 10.53
C LEU A 13 -1.71 -16.07 10.51
N VAL A 14 -1.15 -17.28 10.52
CA VAL A 14 0.31 -17.48 10.42
C VAL A 14 0.87 -16.92 9.11
N SER A 15 0.17 -17.14 7.99
CA SER A 15 0.56 -16.59 6.68
C SER A 15 0.51 -15.07 6.69
N ALA A 16 -0.51 -14.46 7.29
CA ALA A 16 -0.61 -13.00 7.42
C ALA A 16 0.51 -12.42 8.30
N ILE A 17 0.85 -13.09 9.41
CA ILE A 17 1.99 -12.71 10.27
C ILE A 17 3.29 -12.78 9.48
N GLY A 18 3.56 -13.93 8.86
CA GLY A 18 4.77 -14.14 8.07
C GLY A 18 4.91 -13.11 6.95
N PHE A 19 3.81 -12.82 6.25
CA PHE A 19 3.78 -11.80 5.20
C PHE A 19 4.17 -10.41 5.73
N ASN A 20 3.54 -9.93 6.80
CA ASN A 20 3.81 -8.61 7.34
C ASN A 20 5.26 -8.48 7.85
N LEU A 21 5.76 -9.50 8.56
CA LEU A 21 7.15 -9.50 9.04
C LEU A 21 8.17 -9.62 7.90
N PHE A 22 7.90 -10.45 6.89
CA PHE A 22 8.75 -10.59 5.72
C PHE A 22 8.92 -9.27 4.98
N PHE A 23 7.81 -8.59 4.67
CA PHE A 23 7.87 -7.29 3.98
C PHE A 23 8.49 -6.20 4.86
N ALA A 24 8.27 -6.23 6.18
CA ALA A 24 8.93 -5.30 7.10
C ALA A 24 10.46 -5.48 7.04
N LEU A 25 10.94 -6.71 7.11
CA LEU A 25 12.37 -7.01 7.07
C LEU A 25 12.98 -6.68 5.70
N LEU A 26 12.37 -7.16 4.62
CA LEU A 26 12.86 -7.01 3.25
C LEU A 26 13.08 -5.54 2.89
N PHE A 27 12.09 -4.69 3.10
CA PHE A 27 12.18 -3.27 2.70
C PHE A 27 13.00 -2.41 3.68
N SER A 28 13.22 -2.90 4.90
CA SER A 28 14.19 -2.26 5.81
C SER A 28 15.64 -2.45 5.34
N ALA A 29 15.89 -3.50 4.57
CA ALA A 29 17.19 -3.80 3.98
C ALA A 29 17.43 -3.13 2.61
N LEU A 30 16.44 -2.45 2.01
CA LEU A 30 16.55 -1.87 0.66
C LEU A 30 16.67 -0.33 0.66
N PRO A 31 17.70 0.27 0.02
CA PRO A 31 18.82 -0.37 -0.69
C PRO A 31 19.91 -0.92 0.25
N GLU A 32 20.00 -0.37 1.46
CA GLU A 32 20.91 -0.79 2.52
C GLU A 32 20.15 -1.01 3.83
N TRP A 33 20.75 -1.71 4.79
CA TRP A 33 20.10 -1.92 6.09
C TRP A 33 19.91 -0.60 6.84
N SER A 34 18.68 -0.34 7.29
CA SER A 34 18.40 0.80 8.16
C SER A 34 17.59 0.40 9.38
N THR A 35 18.21 0.53 10.56
CA THR A 35 17.55 0.29 11.85
C THR A 35 16.34 1.21 12.06
N LYS A 36 16.38 2.45 11.54
CA LYS A 36 15.25 3.39 11.61
C LYS A 36 14.05 2.86 10.84
N PHE A 37 14.24 2.46 9.59
CA PHE A 37 13.17 1.87 8.77
C PHE A 37 12.70 0.52 9.33
N TRP A 38 13.62 -0.29 9.88
CA TRP A 38 13.27 -1.54 10.56
C TRP A 38 12.31 -1.32 11.72
N LEU A 39 12.58 -0.34 12.59
CA LEU A 39 11.68 0.00 13.70
C LEU A 39 10.31 0.48 13.22
N ILE A 40 10.28 1.37 12.23
CA ILE A 40 9.03 1.89 11.65
C ILE A 40 8.22 0.75 11.02
N ASN A 41 8.85 -0.06 10.17
CA ASN A 41 8.21 -1.14 9.43
C ASN A 41 7.70 -2.24 10.36
N THR A 42 8.49 -2.60 11.37
CA THR A 42 8.08 -3.60 12.38
C THR A 42 6.92 -3.06 13.21
N THR A 43 6.91 -1.77 13.56
CA THR A 43 5.78 -1.16 14.29
C THR A 43 4.48 -1.25 13.49
N VAL A 44 4.52 -0.89 12.21
CA VAL A 44 3.37 -0.98 11.31
C VAL A 44 2.92 -2.43 11.11
N ALA A 45 3.87 -3.35 10.89
CA ALA A 45 3.58 -4.78 10.77
C ALA A 45 2.89 -5.33 12.03
N MET A 46 3.42 -5.01 13.21
CA MET A 46 2.84 -5.44 14.49
C MET A 46 1.43 -4.89 14.71
N PHE A 47 1.19 -3.63 14.34
CA PHE A 47 -0.16 -3.07 14.38
C PHE A 47 -1.15 -3.91 13.55
N PHE A 48 -0.82 -4.26 12.30
CA PHE A 48 -1.71 -5.06 11.45
C PHE A 48 -1.81 -6.52 11.89
N ILE A 49 -0.75 -7.09 12.44
CA ILE A 49 -0.78 -8.43 13.05
C ILE A 49 -1.76 -8.45 14.22
N ILE A 50 -1.66 -7.48 15.13
CA ILE A 50 -2.56 -7.37 16.29
C ILE A 50 -4.00 -7.17 15.82
N ARG A 51 -4.24 -6.29 14.84
CA ARG A 51 -5.58 -6.06 14.28
C ARG A 51 -6.17 -7.31 13.63
N THR A 52 -5.36 -8.08 12.90
CA THR A 52 -5.80 -9.34 12.27
C THR A 52 -6.07 -10.42 13.30
N ALA A 53 -5.22 -10.57 14.31
CA ALA A 53 -5.41 -11.50 15.41
C ALA A 53 -6.68 -11.16 16.21
N TYR A 54 -6.88 -9.88 16.53
CA TYR A 54 -8.09 -9.40 17.18
C TYR A 54 -9.34 -9.71 16.35
N ALA A 55 -9.32 -9.41 15.05
CA ALA A 55 -10.44 -9.70 14.15
C ALA A 55 -10.78 -11.20 14.07
N TRP A 56 -9.77 -12.08 14.17
CA TRP A 56 -9.99 -13.53 14.24
C TRP A 56 -10.63 -13.94 15.57
N LEU A 57 -10.16 -13.40 16.70
CA LEU A 57 -10.68 -13.71 18.03
C LEU A 57 -12.13 -13.26 18.21
N THR A 58 -12.48 -12.11 17.63
CA THR A 58 -13.84 -11.53 17.71
C THR A 58 -14.67 -11.79 16.45
N MET A 59 -14.31 -12.80 15.65
CA MET A 59 -14.92 -13.02 14.35
C MET A 59 -16.38 -13.45 14.46
N THR A 60 -17.27 -12.67 13.86
CA THR A 60 -18.68 -13.00 13.66
C THR A 60 -18.98 -13.40 12.20
N ASP A 61 -18.18 -12.90 11.25
CA ASP A 61 -18.27 -13.18 9.82
C ASP A 61 -16.85 -13.40 9.24
N SER A 62 -16.65 -14.57 8.62
CA SER A 62 -15.39 -14.95 7.99
C SER A 62 -15.02 -14.07 6.79
N LYS A 63 -16.01 -13.56 6.03
CA LYS A 63 -15.77 -12.62 4.93
C LYS A 63 -15.19 -11.32 5.45
N ARG A 64 -15.77 -10.77 6.52
CA ARG A 64 -15.27 -9.54 7.16
C ARG A 64 -13.87 -9.74 7.72
N TYR A 65 -13.60 -10.89 8.33
CA TYR A 65 -12.26 -11.24 8.81
C TYR A 65 -11.22 -11.22 7.68
N PHE A 66 -11.47 -11.93 6.57
CA PHE A 66 -10.55 -11.94 5.44
C PHE A 66 -10.38 -10.58 4.77
N SER A 67 -11.42 -9.74 4.79
CA SER A 67 -11.33 -8.35 4.32
C SER A 67 -10.38 -7.51 5.17
N ILE A 68 -10.46 -7.62 6.50
CA ILE A 68 -9.55 -6.92 7.44
C ILE A 68 -8.12 -7.43 7.28
N MET A 69 -7.93 -8.75 7.16
CA MET A 69 -6.61 -9.35 6.94
C MET A 69 -6.00 -8.83 5.63
N SER A 70 -6.77 -8.85 4.54
CA SER A 70 -6.33 -8.36 3.22
C SER A 70 -6.02 -6.87 3.24
N TYR A 71 -6.83 -6.06 3.94
CA TYR A 71 -6.54 -4.64 4.17
C TYR A 71 -5.16 -4.45 4.80
N GLY A 72 -4.84 -5.19 5.87
CA GLY A 72 -3.54 -5.06 6.53
C GLY A 72 -2.37 -5.47 5.64
N MET A 73 -2.50 -6.57 4.90
CA MET A 73 -1.46 -7.03 3.97
C MET A 73 -1.24 -6.05 2.80
N ILE A 74 -2.31 -5.55 2.20
CA ILE A 74 -2.23 -4.57 1.10
C ILE A 74 -1.68 -3.24 1.61
N PHE A 75 -2.05 -2.82 2.82
CA PHE A 75 -1.51 -1.61 3.42
C PHE A 75 -0.02 -1.78 3.63
N MET A 76 0.42 -2.92 4.14
CA MET A 76 1.84 -3.19 4.35
C MET A 76 2.62 -3.08 3.04
N MET A 77 2.13 -3.68 1.95
CA MET A 77 2.74 -3.51 0.62
C MET A 77 2.77 -2.05 0.17
N ALA A 78 1.67 -1.32 0.35
CA ALA A 78 1.59 0.10 0.01
C ALA A 78 2.58 0.95 0.80
N PHE A 79 2.71 0.66 2.10
CA PHE A 79 3.55 1.40 3.02
C PHE A 79 5.03 1.17 2.73
N VAL A 80 5.45 -0.08 2.57
CA VAL A 80 6.86 -0.38 2.33
C VAL A 80 7.27 -0.18 0.88
N GLY A 81 6.35 -0.39 -0.08
CA GLY A 81 6.61 -0.16 -1.50
C GLY A 81 6.95 1.29 -1.85
N ALA A 82 6.48 2.25 -1.05
CA ALA A 82 6.84 3.65 -1.21
C ALA A 82 8.28 3.97 -0.79
N GLN A 83 8.87 3.17 0.11
CA GLN A 83 10.09 3.53 0.82
C GLN A 83 11.35 3.54 -0.07
N PRO A 84 11.58 2.60 -1.01
CA PRO A 84 12.82 2.57 -1.77
C PRO A 84 13.14 3.90 -2.47
N ILE A 85 12.17 4.50 -3.17
CA ILE A 85 12.41 5.80 -3.84
C ILE A 85 12.57 6.95 -2.84
N ILE A 86 11.77 6.98 -1.77
CA ILE A 86 11.86 7.99 -0.72
C ILE A 86 13.24 7.94 -0.05
N ARG A 87 13.73 6.73 0.23
CA ARG A 87 15.05 6.49 0.82
C ARG A 87 16.18 6.90 -0.10
N LEU A 88 16.11 6.54 -1.39
CA LEU A 88 17.12 6.93 -2.38
C LEU A 88 17.19 8.45 -2.53
N LEU A 89 16.04 9.12 -2.61
CA LEU A 89 15.98 10.58 -2.70
C LEU A 89 16.51 11.24 -1.42
N TRP A 90 16.24 10.67 -0.24
CA TRP A 90 16.79 11.16 1.02
C TRP A 90 18.31 10.97 1.09
N ILE A 91 18.83 9.78 0.77
CA ILE A 91 20.28 9.52 0.73
C ILE A 91 20.97 10.42 -0.29
N GLY A 92 20.33 10.65 -1.45
CA GLY A 92 20.78 11.59 -2.48
C GLY A 92 20.64 13.06 -2.13
N GLU A 93 20.32 13.40 -0.87
CA GLU A 93 20.09 14.75 -0.35
C GLU A 93 19.04 15.59 -1.12
N SER A 94 18.21 14.93 -1.94
CA SER A 94 17.17 15.58 -2.72
C SER A 94 15.92 15.80 -1.88
N HIS A 95 15.46 17.05 -1.76
CA HIS A 95 14.21 17.36 -1.06
C HIS A 95 12.94 16.81 -1.75
N LEU A 96 13.05 16.23 -2.94
CA LEU A 96 11.91 15.62 -3.66
C LEU A 96 11.24 14.50 -2.86
N TRP A 97 11.94 13.82 -1.94
CA TRP A 97 11.32 12.80 -1.10
C TRP A 97 10.09 13.32 -0.33
N ILE A 98 10.07 14.61 0.03
CA ILE A 98 8.94 15.26 0.71
C ILE A 98 7.69 15.21 -0.17
N LEU A 99 7.82 15.48 -1.47
CA LEU A 99 6.72 15.42 -2.43
C LEU A 99 6.14 14.00 -2.51
N PHE A 100 6.99 12.96 -2.49
CA PHE A 100 6.55 11.57 -2.54
C PHE A 100 5.83 11.16 -1.25
N VAL A 101 6.33 11.58 -0.08
CA VAL A 101 5.66 11.34 1.20
C VAL A 101 4.30 12.05 1.26
N VAL A 102 4.26 13.34 0.91
CA VAL A 102 3.03 14.14 0.93
C VAL A 102 2.00 13.59 -0.05
N THR A 103 2.41 13.26 -1.28
CA THR A 103 1.52 12.63 -2.28
C THR A 103 0.93 11.32 -1.76
N TRP A 104 1.75 10.47 -1.15
CA TRP A 104 1.30 9.20 -0.58
C TRP A 104 0.28 9.41 0.55
N LEU A 105 0.54 10.35 1.46
CA LEU A 105 -0.36 10.69 2.57
C LEU A 105 -1.67 11.31 2.08
N LEU A 106 -1.61 12.25 1.14
CA LEU A 106 -2.80 12.86 0.55
C LEU A 106 -3.66 11.81 -0.15
N LEU A 107 -3.04 10.91 -0.93
CA LEU A 107 -3.78 9.83 -1.58
C LEU A 107 -4.43 8.92 -0.54
N PHE A 108 -3.70 8.51 0.50
CA PHE A 108 -4.27 7.70 1.58
C PHE A 108 -5.48 8.38 2.22
N ILE A 109 -5.39 9.67 2.58
CA ILE A 109 -6.50 10.41 3.19
C ILE A 109 -7.68 10.51 2.21
N VAL A 110 -7.45 10.96 0.99
CA VAL A 110 -8.49 11.18 -0.02
C VAL A 110 -9.22 9.88 -0.36
N THR A 111 -8.50 8.77 -0.51
CA THR A 111 -9.11 7.47 -0.85
C THR A 111 -9.97 6.96 0.32
N HIS A 112 -9.52 7.12 1.57
CA HIS A 112 -10.29 6.70 2.74
C HIS A 112 -11.53 7.57 2.98
N LEU A 113 -11.43 8.88 2.77
CA LEU A 113 -12.61 9.77 2.80
C LEU A 113 -13.60 9.45 1.67
N SER A 114 -13.10 8.93 0.54
CA SER A 114 -13.90 8.55 -0.63
C SER A 114 -14.28 7.07 -0.65
N LYS A 115 -14.18 6.34 0.48
CA LYS A 115 -14.31 4.88 0.52
C LYS A 115 -15.54 4.35 -0.21
N TRP A 116 -16.70 5.00 -0.08
CA TRP A 116 -17.95 4.58 -0.70
C TRP A 116 -17.94 4.70 -2.22
N LYS A 117 -17.34 5.79 -2.73
CA LYS A 117 -17.16 5.98 -4.17
C LYS A 117 -16.22 4.91 -4.73
N ILE A 118 -15.13 4.63 -4.02
CA ILE A 118 -14.16 3.60 -4.39
C ILE A 118 -14.81 2.20 -4.36
N GLY A 119 -15.57 1.88 -3.31
CA GLY A 119 -16.33 0.63 -3.23
C GLY A 119 -17.28 0.44 -4.41
N LYS A 120 -18.05 1.49 -4.76
CA LYS A 120 -18.91 1.48 -5.95
C LYS A 120 -18.12 1.29 -7.25
N MET A 121 -16.91 1.84 -7.36
CA MET A 121 -16.04 1.61 -8.51
C MET A 121 -15.54 0.17 -8.61
N PHE A 122 -15.37 -0.55 -7.50
CA PHE A 122 -15.01 -1.98 -7.55
C PHE A 122 -16.22 -2.87 -7.85
N LYS A 123 -17.42 -2.46 -7.40
CA LYS A 123 -18.67 -3.15 -7.71
C LYS A 123 -19.08 -2.97 -9.18
N ASP A 124 -19.10 -1.71 -9.64
CA ASP A 124 -19.55 -1.31 -10.98
C ASP A 124 -18.44 -0.51 -11.71
N PRO A 125 -17.35 -1.17 -12.14
CA PRO A 125 -16.14 -0.50 -12.67
C PRO A 125 -16.37 0.33 -13.93
N PHE A 126 -17.40 0.03 -14.72
CA PHE A 126 -17.67 0.71 -16.00
C PHE A 126 -18.79 1.75 -15.93
N ASP A 127 -19.59 1.76 -14.87
CA ASP A 127 -20.85 2.52 -14.85
C ASP A 127 -20.71 3.92 -14.23
N SER A 128 -19.68 4.14 -13.40
CA SER A 128 -19.43 5.46 -12.81
C SER A 128 -18.49 6.33 -13.66
N LYS A 129 -18.97 7.49 -14.15
CA LYS A 129 -18.13 8.52 -14.80
C LYS A 129 -16.94 8.94 -13.93
N GLY A 130 -17.16 9.06 -12.62
CA GLY A 130 -16.11 9.37 -11.64
C GLY A 130 -15.07 8.27 -11.52
N GLY A 131 -15.47 7.01 -11.65
CA GLY A 131 -14.54 5.89 -11.61
C GLY A 131 -13.63 5.84 -12.82
N ARG A 132 -14.18 6.13 -14.00
CA ARG A 132 -13.41 6.21 -15.25
C ARG A 132 -12.35 7.31 -15.21
N ILE A 133 -12.72 8.50 -14.73
CA ILE A 133 -11.81 9.66 -14.61
C ILE A 133 -10.70 9.36 -13.60
N PHE A 134 -11.03 8.74 -12.47
CA PHE A 134 -10.01 8.38 -11.47
C PHE A 134 -9.03 7.34 -12.03
N HIS A 135 -9.50 6.27 -12.68
CA HIS A 135 -8.61 5.26 -13.29
C HIS A 135 -7.71 5.89 -14.36
N ILE A 136 -8.23 6.82 -15.16
CA ILE A 136 -7.45 7.53 -16.18
C ILE A 136 -6.40 8.44 -15.53
N LEU A 137 -6.76 9.24 -14.52
CA LEU A 137 -5.81 10.08 -13.78
C LEU A 137 -4.74 9.25 -13.08
N PHE A 138 -5.15 8.14 -12.47
CA PHE A 138 -4.23 7.19 -11.85
C PHE A 138 -3.26 6.59 -12.87
N LEU A 139 -3.76 6.19 -14.04
CA LEU A 139 -2.94 5.67 -15.15
C LEU A 139 -1.99 6.75 -15.72
N ILE A 140 -2.43 8.01 -15.78
CA ILE A 140 -1.59 9.15 -16.16
C ILE A 140 -0.46 9.36 -15.14
N VAL A 141 -0.77 9.33 -13.84
CA VAL A 141 0.24 9.45 -12.76
C VAL A 141 1.26 8.30 -12.83
N ILE A 142 0.80 7.08 -13.10
CA ILE A 142 1.66 5.90 -13.31
C ILE A 142 2.62 6.07 -14.49
N ILE A 143 2.15 6.67 -15.59
CA ILE A 143 2.98 6.84 -16.80
C ILE A 143 3.91 8.05 -16.67
N LEU A 144 3.46 9.14 -16.04
CA LEU A 144 4.23 10.38 -15.93
C LEU A 144 5.33 10.32 -14.87
N LEU A 145 5.11 9.63 -13.74
CA LEU A 145 6.11 9.55 -12.66
C LEU A 145 7.47 8.97 -13.11
N PRO A 146 7.52 7.84 -13.85
CA PRO A 146 8.75 7.29 -14.40
C PRO A 146 9.40 8.24 -15.41
N PHE A 147 8.59 8.91 -16.24
CA PHE A 147 9.07 9.90 -17.21
C PHE A 147 9.76 11.06 -16.51
N ILE A 148 9.09 11.69 -15.52
CA ILE A 148 9.66 12.80 -14.75
C ILE A 148 10.99 12.36 -14.11
N MET A 149 11.04 11.17 -13.50
CA MET A 149 12.27 10.68 -12.87
C MET A 149 13.43 10.44 -13.85
N ILE A 150 13.15 9.94 -15.06
CA ILE A 150 14.18 9.79 -16.12
C ILE A 150 14.73 11.16 -16.53
N PHE A 151 13.88 12.17 -16.65
CA PHE A 151 14.32 13.51 -17.07
C PHE A 151 15.01 14.29 -15.93
N THR A 152 14.58 14.15 -14.68
CA THR A 152 15.20 14.85 -13.53
C THR A 152 16.49 14.18 -13.04
N SER A 153 16.70 12.89 -13.34
CA SER A 153 17.94 12.18 -12.97
C SER A 153 19.14 12.51 -13.86
N GLN A 154 18.93 13.25 -14.96
CA GLN A 154 20.03 13.73 -15.83
C GLN A 154 20.74 14.97 -15.28
N GLU A 155 20.19 15.62 -14.26
CA GLU A 155 20.86 16.72 -13.56
C GLU A 155 21.80 16.19 -12.46
N GLY A 156 22.91 15.58 -12.91
CA GLY A 156 24.23 15.65 -12.28
C GLY A 156 24.38 15.50 -10.75
N THR A 157 23.79 14.47 -10.13
CA THR A 157 24.21 14.04 -8.77
C THR A 157 24.90 12.69 -8.86
N THR A 158 26.11 12.58 -8.29
CA THR A 158 26.96 11.38 -8.30
C THR A 158 26.30 10.12 -7.71
N ILE A 159 25.25 10.30 -6.89
CA ILE A 159 24.45 9.22 -6.28
C ILE A 159 23.42 8.66 -7.26
N ALA A 160 22.89 9.46 -8.19
CA ALA A 160 21.95 9.00 -9.20
C ALA A 160 22.60 8.00 -10.17
N GLU A 161 23.89 8.18 -10.48
CA GLU A 161 24.67 7.26 -11.31
C GLU A 161 24.98 5.94 -10.59
N GLN A 162 25.27 5.99 -9.28
CA GLN A 162 25.60 4.80 -8.48
C GLN A 162 24.37 3.91 -8.19
N TYR A 163 23.16 4.48 -8.21
CA TYR A 163 21.91 3.78 -7.87
C TYR A 163 20.82 3.89 -8.95
N ILE A 164 21.18 4.12 -10.21
CA ILE A 164 20.21 4.36 -11.29
C ILE A 164 19.20 3.21 -11.46
N GLU A 165 19.67 1.97 -11.31
CA GLU A 165 18.83 0.77 -11.37
C GLU A 165 17.85 0.70 -10.18
N PHE A 166 18.31 1.11 -8.99
CA PHE A 166 17.47 1.17 -7.78
C PHE A 166 16.46 2.32 -7.85
N MET A 167 16.75 3.42 -8.54
CA MET A 167 15.78 4.50 -8.76
C MET A 167 14.62 4.02 -9.63
N ALA A 168 14.89 3.33 -10.75
CA ALA A 168 13.83 2.79 -11.61
C ALA A 168 12.97 1.77 -10.86
N MET A 169 13.58 0.84 -10.12
CA MET A 169 12.85 -0.12 -9.29
C MET A 169 12.04 0.57 -8.18
N GLY A 170 12.61 1.59 -7.53
CA GLY A 170 11.92 2.36 -6.50
C GLY A 170 10.73 3.13 -7.04
N ALA A 171 10.82 3.68 -8.24
CA ALA A 171 9.71 4.35 -8.93
C ALA A 171 8.55 3.37 -9.22
N VAL A 172 8.87 2.19 -9.74
CA VAL A 172 7.89 1.13 -10.00
C VAL A 172 7.24 0.65 -8.69
N ALA A 173 8.03 0.43 -7.64
CA ALA A 173 7.52 0.06 -6.33
C ALA A 173 6.60 1.13 -5.74
N TYR A 174 6.93 2.42 -5.91
CA TYR A 174 6.10 3.54 -5.46
C TYR A 174 4.76 3.57 -6.19
N ILE A 175 4.74 3.36 -7.50
CA ILE A 175 3.53 3.22 -8.32
C ILE A 175 2.64 2.09 -7.81
N ILE A 176 3.22 0.90 -7.61
CA ILE A 176 2.49 -0.26 -7.05
C ILE A 176 1.92 0.13 -5.68
N SER A 177 2.68 0.85 -4.87
CA SER A 177 2.24 1.34 -3.57
C SER A 177 1.01 2.26 -3.68
N LEU A 178 1.01 3.21 -4.62
CA LEU A 178 -0.14 4.10 -4.85
C LEU A 178 -1.37 3.31 -5.32
N PHE A 179 -1.17 2.26 -6.11
CA PHE A 179 -2.26 1.38 -6.55
C PHE A 179 -2.85 0.61 -5.38
N CYS A 180 -2.00 0.01 -4.55
CA CYS A 180 -2.42 -0.64 -3.32
C CYS A 180 -3.20 0.33 -2.41
N LEU A 181 -2.70 1.55 -2.21
CA LEU A 181 -3.38 2.61 -1.45
C LEU A 181 -4.78 2.92 -1.96
N PHE A 182 -4.96 2.95 -3.27
CA PHE A 182 -6.25 3.21 -3.89
C PHE A 182 -7.26 2.09 -3.60
N MET A 183 -6.84 0.83 -3.64
CA MET A 183 -7.73 -0.31 -3.40
C MET A 183 -8.14 -0.47 -1.93
N LEU A 184 -7.31 -0.01 -0.99
CA LEU A 184 -7.49 -0.23 0.44
C LEU A 184 -8.90 0.06 0.99
N PRO A 185 -9.53 1.21 0.69
CA PRO A 185 -10.80 1.55 1.33
C PRO A 185 -11.93 0.59 0.99
N ALA A 186 -11.86 -0.11 -0.14
CA ALA A 186 -12.85 -1.11 -0.53
C ALA A 186 -12.92 -2.27 0.48
N PHE A 187 -11.78 -2.66 1.07
CA PHE A 187 -11.70 -3.72 2.08
C PHE A 187 -12.25 -3.30 3.45
N LEU A 188 -12.48 -2.00 3.67
CA LEU A 188 -13.09 -1.49 4.91
C LEU A 188 -14.62 -1.51 4.88
N ILE A 189 -15.23 -1.65 3.70
CA ILE A 189 -16.68 -1.73 3.53
C ILE A 189 -17.14 -3.13 3.98
N LYS A 190 -18.22 -3.21 4.76
CA LYS A 190 -18.74 -4.52 5.17
C LYS A 190 -19.39 -5.22 3.97
N PRO A 191 -19.40 -6.56 3.91
CA PRO A 191 -20.06 -7.29 2.83
C PRO A 191 -21.51 -6.84 2.60
N GLU A 192 -22.29 -6.74 3.68
CA GLU A 192 -23.69 -6.29 3.65
C GLU A 192 -23.87 -4.87 3.08
N GLU A 193 -22.92 -3.98 3.36
CA GLU A 193 -22.92 -2.61 2.86
C GLU A 193 -22.53 -2.56 1.37
N MET A 194 -21.60 -3.43 0.93
CA MET A 194 -21.17 -3.53 -0.46
C MET A 194 -22.32 -4.00 -1.37
N ASP A 195 -23.12 -4.96 -0.92
CA ASP A 195 -24.27 -5.46 -1.67
C ASP A 195 -25.32 -4.35 -1.92
N SER A 196 -25.38 -3.34 -1.05
CA SER A 196 -26.29 -2.19 -1.14
C SER A 196 -25.78 -0.98 -1.96
N LEU A 197 -24.50 -0.97 -2.39
CA LEU A 197 -23.86 0.14 -3.14
C LEU A 197 -24.30 0.29 -4.60
#